data_AF-A0AAV0ZEQ2-F1
#
_entry.id   AF-A0AAV0ZEQ2-F1
#
_cell.length_a   1.000
_cell.length_b   1.000
_cell.length_c   1.000
_cell.angle_alpha   90.00
_cell.angle_beta   90.00
_cell.angle_gamma   90.00
#
_symmetry.space_group_name_H-M   'P 1'
#
loop_
_entity.id
_entity.type
_entity.pdbx_description
1 polymer ?
#
loop_
_entity_poly.entity_id
_entity_poly.type
_entity_poly.pdbx_seq_one_letter_code
_entity_poly.pdbx_strand_id
1 'polypeptide(L)'
;MLARIQHWTAKLLSYAGRLQLVQSILFSIANYWLHIFPFPKRVLNHVESLCRNFLWSRQENYSRRIPISWETTCNPVNAGGMNLISLKEWNKATMGKLLWNINEKKIGFG
;
A
#
# COMPACT_ATOMS: atom_id res chain seq x y z
N MET A 1 -3.06 9.92 -11.40
CA MET A 1 -3.93 8.92 -10.73
C MET A 1 -4.44 9.41 -9.37
N LEU A 2 -3.57 9.94 -8.50
CA LEU A 2 -3.93 10.44 -7.16
C LEU A 2 -4.94 11.60 -7.16
N ALA A 3 -4.85 12.54 -8.11
CA ALA A 3 -5.76 13.69 -8.19
C ALA A 3 -7.23 13.33 -8.47
N ARG A 4 -7.50 12.23 -9.19
CA ARG A 4 -8.88 11.79 -9.50
C ARG A 4 -9.62 11.23 -8.29
N ILE A 5 -8.89 10.73 -7.30
CA ILE A 5 -9.43 10.14 -6.07
C ILE A 5 -9.97 11.23 -5.12
N GLN A 6 -9.34 12.42 -5.14
CA GLN A 6 -9.70 13.50 -4.23
C GLN A 6 -11.07 14.14 -4.52
N HIS A 7 -11.46 14.25 -5.80
CA HIS A 7 -12.60 15.10 -6.17
C HIS A 7 -13.95 14.36 -6.20
N TRP A 8 -13.99 13.07 -6.53
CA TRP A 8 -15.27 12.33 -6.71
C TRP A 8 -15.59 11.33 -5.59
N THR A 9 -14.58 10.82 -4.87
CA THR A 9 -14.76 9.63 -4.04
C THR A 9 -14.96 9.92 -2.55
N ALA A 10 -14.44 11.04 -2.04
CA ALA A 10 -14.51 11.36 -0.60
C ALA A 10 -15.94 11.64 -0.09
N LYS A 11 -16.84 12.15 -0.94
CA LYS A 11 -18.22 12.53 -0.56
C LYS A 11 -19.29 11.44 -0.77
N LEU A 12 -19.06 10.45 -1.63
CA LEU A 12 -20.11 9.50 -2.05
C LEU A 12 -19.87 8.05 -1.63
N LEU A 13 -18.66 7.68 -1.20
CA LEU A 13 -18.31 6.29 -0.97
C LEU A 13 -18.46 5.88 0.51
N SER A 14 -19.14 4.74 0.72
CA SER A 14 -19.21 4.07 2.02
C SER A 14 -17.82 3.66 2.51
N TYR A 15 -17.68 3.41 3.82
CA TYR A 15 -16.41 2.96 4.40
C TYR A 15 -15.86 1.71 3.71
N ALA A 16 -16.72 0.73 3.47
CA ALA A 16 -16.38 -0.51 2.74
C ALA A 16 -15.88 -0.22 1.31
N GLY A 17 -16.53 0.72 0.59
CA GLY A 17 -16.08 1.12 -0.74
C GLY A 17 -14.70 1.78 -0.73
N ARG A 18 -14.41 2.61 0.28
CA ARG A 18 -13.08 3.23 0.43
C ARG A 18 -12.01 2.19 0.71
N LEU A 19 -12.33 1.21 1.56
CA LEU A 19 -11.44 0.09 1.87
C LEU A 19 -11.09 -0.70 0.60
N GLN A 20 -12.11 -1.06 -0.20
CA GLN A 20 -11.90 -1.79 -1.45
C GLN A 20 -11.06 -0.98 -2.46
N LEU A 21 -11.29 0.33 -2.55
CA LEU A 21 -10.50 1.18 -3.43
C LEU A 21 -9.04 1.26 -2.98
N VAL A 22 -8.80 1.45 -1.69
CA VAL A 22 -7.44 1.44 -1.10
C VAL A 22 -6.77 0.09 -1.38
N GLN A 23 -7.47 -1.01 -1.17
CA GLN A 23 -6.94 -2.36 -1.44
C GLN A 23 -6.55 -2.53 -2.91
N SER A 24 -7.39 -2.10 -3.85
CA SER A 24 -7.10 -2.14 -5.28
C SER A 24 -5.87 -1.30 -5.66
N ILE A 25 -5.75 -0.08 -5.12
CA ILE A 25 -4.61 0.79 -5.37
C ILE A 25 -3.31 0.17 -4.82
N LEU A 26 -3.33 -0.31 -3.58
CA LEU A 26 -2.17 -0.96 -2.97
C LEU A 26 -1.75 -2.19 -3.76
N PHE A 27 -2.70 -3.01 -4.22
CA PHE A 27 -2.42 -4.17 -5.04
C PHE A 27 -1.80 -3.80 -6.40
N SER A 28 -2.29 -2.75 -7.06
CA SER A 28 -1.72 -2.25 -8.31
C SER A 28 -0.28 -1.75 -8.11
N ILE A 29 -0.03 -1.00 -7.02
CA ILE A 29 1.32 -0.54 -6.68
C ILE A 29 2.26 -1.72 -6.39
N ALA A 30 1.81 -2.67 -5.59
CA ALA A 30 2.61 -3.83 -5.23
C ALA A 30 2.98 -4.69 -6.44
N ASN A 31 2.03 -5.01 -7.31
CA ASN A 31 2.27 -5.93 -8.44
C ASN A 31 2.97 -5.26 -9.62
N TYR A 32 2.70 -3.99 -9.89
CA TYR A 32 3.29 -3.32 -11.05
C TYR A 32 4.58 -2.60 -10.67
N TRP A 33 4.51 -1.65 -9.74
CA TRP A 33 5.62 -0.74 -9.48
C TRP A 33 6.75 -1.40 -8.69
N LEU A 34 6.44 -2.18 -7.65
CA LEU A 34 7.49 -2.82 -6.84
C LEU A 34 8.23 -3.94 -7.59
N HIS A 35 7.58 -4.59 -8.57
CA HIS A 35 8.22 -5.57 -9.44
C HIS A 35 9.26 -4.97 -10.38
N ILE A 36 9.07 -3.71 -10.80
CA ILE A 36 9.97 -3.02 -11.72
C ILE A 36 11.12 -2.36 -10.96
N PHE A 37 10.82 -1.71 -9.81
CA PHE A 37 11.82 -0.98 -9.05
C PHE A 37 11.58 -1.08 -7.53
N PRO A 38 12.63 -1.33 -6.72
CA PRO A 38 12.52 -1.32 -5.26
C PRO A 38 12.34 0.11 -4.73
N PHE A 39 11.23 0.37 -4.04
CA PHE A 39 10.92 1.72 -3.55
C PHE A 39 11.65 2.02 -2.23
N PRO A 40 12.17 3.25 -2.04
CA PRO A 40 12.72 3.65 -0.75
C PRO A 40 11.61 3.76 0.30
N LYS A 41 11.93 3.43 1.56
CA LYS A 41 10.98 3.40 2.69
C LYS A 41 10.17 4.69 2.85
N ARG A 42 10.76 5.85 2.53
CA ARG A 42 10.08 7.15 2.59
C ARG A 42 8.88 7.24 1.64
N VAL A 43 9.01 6.71 0.42
CA VAL A 43 7.93 6.71 -0.58
C VAL A 43 6.82 5.77 -0.15
N LEU A 44 7.17 4.58 0.34
CA LEU A 44 6.20 3.63 0.89
C LEU A 44 5.39 4.25 2.03
N ASN A 45 6.07 4.88 2.99
CA ASN A 45 5.41 5.57 4.11
C ASN A 45 4.49 6.71 3.63
N HIS A 46 4.88 7.44 2.59
CA HIS A 46 4.06 8.50 2.02
C HIS A 46 2.77 7.95 1.40
N VAL A 47 2.86 6.87 0.62
CA VAL A 47 1.70 6.18 0.04
C VAL A 47 0.79 5.63 1.14
N GLU A 48 1.35 4.95 2.14
CA GLU A 48 0.59 4.45 3.30
C GLU A 48 -0.14 5.58 4.03
N SER A 49 0.51 6.74 4.21
CA SER A 49 -0.11 7.93 4.82
C SER A 49 -1.28 8.47 4.01
N LEU A 50 -1.15 8.56 2.68
CA LEU A 50 -2.24 9.00 1.80
C LEU A 50 -3.43 8.02 1.85
N CYS A 51 -3.18 6.72 1.77
CA CYS A 51 -4.20 5.69 1.87
C CYS A 51 -4.89 5.69 3.24
N ARG A 52 -4.11 5.84 4.32
CA ARG A 52 -4.62 5.97 5.69
C ARG A 52 -5.51 7.19 5.84
N ASN A 53 -5.07 8.35 5.37
CA ASN A 53 -5.87 9.57 5.42
C ASN A 53 -7.16 9.42 4.60
N PHE A 54 -7.10 8.80 3.42
CA PHE A 54 -8.28 8.56 2.59
C PHE A 54 -9.29 7.59 3.24
N LEU A 55 -8.81 6.52 3.87
CA LEU A 55 -9.66 5.52 4.51
C LEU A 55 -10.43 6.11 5.69
N TRP A 56 -9.76 6.90 6.52
CA TRP A 56 -10.29 7.38 7.80
C TRP A 56 -10.84 8.82 7.76
N SER A 57 -10.50 9.62 6.75
CA SER A 57 -11.00 10.99 6.64
C SER A 57 -12.40 11.04 6.02
N ARG A 58 -13.36 11.60 6.74
CA ARG A 58 -14.74 11.82 6.26
C ARG A 58 -14.95 13.20 5.62
N GLN A 59 -14.04 14.15 5.84
CA GLN A 59 -14.06 15.52 5.29
C GLN A 59 -12.66 16.15 5.26
N GLU A 60 -12.47 17.18 4.44
CA GLU A 60 -11.24 17.93 4.11
C GLU A 60 -10.34 18.41 5.27
N ASN A 61 -10.72 18.20 6.53
CA ASN A 61 -9.88 18.50 7.68
C ASN A 61 -8.96 17.33 8.01
N TYR A 62 -7.71 17.43 7.53
CA TYR A 62 -6.56 16.55 7.75
C TYR A 62 -6.13 16.37 9.23
N SER A 63 -6.94 16.79 10.19
CA SER A 63 -6.60 16.84 11.62
C SER A 63 -7.57 16.00 12.46
N ARG A 64 -7.68 14.71 12.15
CA ARG A 64 -8.13 13.71 13.13
C ARG A 64 -7.03 12.69 13.31
N ARG A 65 -6.54 12.55 14.54
CA ARG A 65 -5.63 11.48 14.91
C ARG A 65 -6.35 10.16 14.69
N ILE A 66 -5.89 9.40 13.69
CA ILE A 66 -6.42 8.09 13.35
C ILE A 66 -5.88 7.10 14.39
N PRO A 67 -6.72 6.45 15.20
CA PRO A 67 -6.25 5.68 16.36
C PRO A 67 -5.60 4.34 16.00
N ILE A 68 -5.77 3.85 14.77
CA ILE A 68 -5.32 2.51 14.37
C ILE A 68 -4.00 2.61 13.61
N SER A 69 -3.04 1.78 14.01
CA SER A 69 -1.76 1.65 13.30
C SER A 69 -1.98 1.05 11.91
N TRP A 70 -1.20 1.50 10.92
CA TRP A 70 -1.32 0.96 9.56
C TRP A 70 -1.01 -0.54 9.51
N GLU A 71 -0.06 -0.99 10.33
CA GLU A 71 0.33 -2.40 10.46
C GLU A 71 -0.84 -3.26 10.96
N THR A 72 -1.58 -2.80 11.97
CA THR A 72 -2.81 -3.47 12.43
C THR A 72 -3.87 -3.54 11.33
N THR A 73 -3.94 -2.54 10.46
CA THR A 73 -4.89 -2.51 9.34
C THR A 73 -4.53 -3.56 8.28
N CYS A 74 -3.24 -3.86 8.11
CA CYS A 74 -2.74 -4.88 7.19
C CYS A 74 -2.94 -6.33 7.68
N ASN A 75 -3.25 -6.53 8.96
CA ASN A 75 -3.48 -7.87 9.50
C ASN A 75 -4.70 -8.54 8.84
N PRO A 76 -4.73 -9.89 8.79
CA PRO A 76 -5.90 -10.61 8.31
C PRO A 76 -7.13 -10.30 9.17
N VAL A 77 -8.32 -10.44 8.58
CA VAL A 77 -9.60 -10.17 9.27
C VAL A 77 -9.74 -10.99 10.55
N ASN A 78 -9.25 -12.24 10.53
CA ASN A 78 -9.26 -13.15 11.68
C ASN A 78 -8.41 -12.64 12.87
N ALA A 79 -7.45 -11.75 12.62
CA ALA A 79 -6.61 -11.11 13.63
C ALA A 79 -7.08 -9.68 13.97
N GLY A 80 -8.30 -9.31 13.58
CA GLY A 80 -8.88 -7.98 13.82
C GLY A 80 -8.37 -6.88 12.88
N GLY A 81 -7.70 -7.24 11.78
CA GLY A 81 -7.26 -6.30 10.74
C GLY A 81 -8.26 -6.17 9.59
N MET A 82 -7.84 -5.50 8.52
CA MET A 82 -8.68 -5.22 7.33
C MET A 82 -8.15 -5.87 6.05
N ASN A 83 -7.21 -6.82 6.18
CA ASN A 83 -6.63 -7.56 5.06
C ASN A 83 -6.02 -6.66 3.98
N LEU A 84 -5.50 -5.50 4.39
CA LEU A 84 -4.78 -4.61 3.49
C LEU A 84 -3.34 -5.10 3.27
N ILE A 85 -2.82 -4.84 2.08
CA ILE A 85 -1.48 -5.29 1.73
C ILE A 85 -0.43 -4.35 2.34
N SER A 86 0.55 -4.93 3.04
CA SER A 86 1.73 -4.18 3.50
C SER A 86 2.71 -4.00 2.35
N LEU A 87 2.83 -2.76 1.85
CA LEU A 87 3.77 -2.43 0.77
C LEU A 87 5.23 -2.63 1.20
N LYS A 88 5.53 -2.50 2.50
CA LYS A 88 6.87 -2.75 3.05
C LYS A 88 7.27 -4.21 2.93
N GLU A 89 6.37 -5.12 3.30
CA GLU A 89 6.63 -6.56 3.21
C GLU A 89 6.73 -7.02 1.76
N TRP A 90 5.85 -6.51 0.88
CA TRP A 90 5.95 -6.78 -0.56
C TRP A 90 7.25 -6.26 -1.16
N ASN A 91 7.67 -5.03 -0.82
CA ASN A 91 8.92 -4.48 -1.34
C ASN A 91 10.13 -5.30 -0.89
N LYS A 92 10.15 -5.80 0.35
CA LYS A 92 11.21 -6.71 0.84
C LYS A 92 11.22 -8.02 0.06
N ALA A 93 10.06 -8.65 -0.13
CA ALA A 93 9.93 -9.91 -0.85
C ALA A 93 10.42 -9.77 -2.31
N THR A 94 9.99 -8.70 -2.99
CA THR A 94 10.40 -8.43 -4.37
C THR A 94 11.89 -8.12 -4.48
N MET A 95 12.46 -7.40 -3.52
CA MET A 95 13.90 -7.16 -3.46
C MET A 95 14.68 -8.47 -3.23
N GLY A 96 14.18 -9.37 -2.38
CA GLY A 96 14.74 -10.71 -2.21
C GLY A 96 14.72 -11.52 -3.51
N LYS A 97 13.60 -11.49 -4.25
CA LYS A 97 13.50 -12.13 -5.57
C LYS A 97 14.47 -11.53 -6.59
N LEU A 98 14.64 -10.20 -6.59
CA LEU A 98 15.61 -9.52 -7.46
C LEU A 98 17.05 -9.96 -7.15
N LEU A 99 17.42 -10.02 -5.88
CA LEU A 99 18.74 -10.48 -5.45
C LEU A 99 18.98 -11.95 -5.84
N TRP A 100 17.98 -12.81 -5.67
CA TRP A 100 18.04 -14.22 -6.10
C TRP A 100 18.31 -14.33 -7.61
N ASN A 101 17.54 -13.60 -8.42
CA ASN A 101 17.70 -13.61 -9.88
C ASN A 101 19.08 -13.09 -10.33
N ILE A 102 19.63 -12.08 -9.64
CA ILE A 102 20.98 -11.57 -9.91
C ILE A 102 22.03 -12.64 -9.56
N ASN A 103 21.85 -13.35 -8.45
CA ASN A 103 22.75 -14.42 -8.04
C ASN A 103 22.74 -15.59 -9.04
N GLU A 104 21.56 -16.05 -9.47
CA GLU A 104 21.45 -17.11 -10.48
C GLU A 104 22.08 -16.73 -11.83
N LYS A 105 21.90 -15.48 -12.29
CA LYS A 105 22.52 -15.01 -13.53
C LYS A 105 24.04 -14.91 -13.47
N LYS A 106 24.64 -14.75 -12.29
CA LYS A 106 26.10 -14.79 -12.11
C LYS A 106 26.69 -16.20 -12.16
N ILE A 107 25.90 -17.23 -11.92
CA ILE A 107 26.35 -18.63 -11.89
C ILE A 107 26.38 -19.24 -13.31
N GLY A 108 25.72 -18.63 -14.30
CA GLY A 108 25.70 -19.08 -15.70
C GLY A 108 26.80 -18.51 -16.61
N PHE A 109 27.78 -17.78 -16.06
CA PHE A 109 28.92 -17.20 -16.79
C PHE A 109 30.27 -17.70 -16.22
N GLY A 110 30.31 -18.96 -15.76
CA GLY A 110 31.53 -19.67 -15.37
C GLY A 110 31.77 -20.85 -16.28
#